data_AF-D7MCU0-F1
#
_entry.id   AF-D7MCU0-F1
#
_cell.length_a   1.000
_cell.length_b   1.000
_cell.length_c   1.000
_cell.angle_alpha   90.00
_cell.angle_beta   90.00
_cell.angle_gamma   90.00
#
_symmetry.space_group_name_H-M   'P 1'
#
loop_
_entity.id
_entity.type
_entity.pdbx_description
1 polymer ?
#
loop_
_entity_poly.entity_id
_entity_poly.type
_entity_poly.pdbx_seq_one_letter_code
_entity_poly.pdbx_strand_id
1 'polypeptide(L)'
;MTPRTFTRLSNLIHIFLLLSLVFSGNILERVTSLGINYGQVGNNLPSPDKVINLLRSLRITKTRIYDTNPQILSAFANSNIEIIVTIENQVLPLLQDPQQAIQWVNSRIRPYVPATRITGIMVGNELFTDDDSSLIGYMMPAMINIHKALVQLGLDRYIQVSSPSSLAVLGESYPPSAGSFKPEVSSVMQQLLEFLEATKSPFWINAYPYFAYKDNPQEIPIDYVLFNRNIGMTDPNTRLHYDNMMYAQVDAVAFAAAKLGYRNIEVRVAETGWPSKGDVGEIGASPMNAATYNRNLMMRQFAGEGTPARRNARLDVYIFALFNEDMKPGPTSEKNYGIFRPDGSLAYNLGFSTMSTTTANSESVTYSSSATKAKRSLEYWTILILAMVQVVMLRLL
;
A
#
# COMPACT_ATOMS: atom_id res chain seq x y z
N MET A 1 16.50 38.67 -39.88
CA MET A 1 17.07 37.36 -39.49
C MET A 1 17.04 36.45 -40.70
N THR A 2 18.18 35.87 -41.09
CA THR A 2 18.25 34.97 -42.25
C THR A 2 17.69 33.58 -41.89
N PRO A 3 17.17 32.79 -42.84
CA PRO A 3 16.58 31.47 -42.58
C PRO A 3 17.51 30.51 -41.80
N ARG A 4 18.83 30.67 -41.94
CA ARG A 4 19.87 29.92 -41.22
C ARG A 4 19.96 30.27 -39.72
N THR A 5 19.67 31.51 -39.33
CA THR A 5 19.67 31.91 -37.91
C THR A 5 18.46 31.35 -37.15
N PHE A 6 17.33 31.18 -37.84
CA PHE A 6 16.10 30.63 -37.25
C PHE A 6 16.21 29.11 -36.98
N THR A 7 16.85 28.37 -37.89
CA THR A 7 17.11 26.93 -37.72
C THR A 7 18.15 26.64 -36.63
N ARG A 8 19.18 27.48 -36.48
CA ARG A 8 20.17 27.36 -35.39
C ARG A 8 19.54 27.58 -34.01
N LEU A 9 18.64 28.58 -33.87
CA LEU A 9 17.95 28.84 -32.60
C LEU A 9 16.95 27.74 -32.23
N SER A 10 16.23 27.20 -33.22
CA SER A 10 15.35 26.04 -33.02
C SER A 10 16.11 24.81 -32.50
N ASN A 11 17.26 24.48 -33.09
CA ASN A 11 18.04 23.31 -32.67
C ASN A 11 18.62 23.47 -31.25
N LEU A 12 19.01 24.68 -30.85
CA LEU A 12 19.45 24.98 -29.47
C LEU A 12 18.33 24.79 -28.44
N ILE A 13 17.09 25.18 -28.79
CA ILE A 13 15.92 24.98 -27.92
C ILE A 13 15.60 23.48 -27.76
N HIS A 14 15.69 22.69 -28.83
CA HIS A 14 15.46 21.25 -28.78
C HIS A 14 16.52 20.52 -27.94
N ILE A 15 17.78 20.94 -28.04
CA ILE A 15 18.88 20.41 -27.22
C ILE A 15 18.68 20.79 -25.75
N PHE A 16 18.28 22.03 -25.45
CA PHE A 16 17.98 22.45 -24.08
C PHE A 16 16.78 21.71 -23.48
N LEU A 17 15.72 21.46 -24.27
CA LEU A 17 14.58 20.64 -23.86
C LEU A 17 14.99 19.18 -23.59
N LEU A 18 15.81 18.58 -24.46
CA LEU A 18 16.36 17.23 -24.26
C LEU A 18 17.26 17.15 -23.01
N LEU A 19 18.13 18.14 -22.79
CA LEU A 19 18.95 18.22 -21.57
C LEU A 19 18.10 18.44 -20.32
N SER A 20 17.02 19.23 -20.40
CA SER A 20 16.08 19.40 -19.28
C SER A 20 15.31 18.11 -18.97
N LEU A 21 14.99 17.28 -19.97
CA LEU A 21 14.42 15.93 -19.81
C LEU A 21 15.42 14.93 -19.20
N VAL A 22 16.72 15.10 -19.44
CA VAL A 22 17.77 14.24 -18.87
C VAL A 22 18.16 14.69 -17.44
N PHE A 23 18.15 16.00 -17.15
CA PHE A 23 18.42 16.57 -15.82
C PHE A 23 17.19 16.65 -14.91
N SER A 24 15.97 16.59 -15.47
CA SER A 24 14.75 16.25 -14.72
C SER A 24 14.61 14.74 -14.50
N GLY A 25 15.73 14.02 -14.56
CA GLY A 25 15.97 12.86 -13.71
C GLY A 25 15.87 13.26 -12.23
N ASN A 26 14.66 13.64 -11.80
CA ASN A 26 14.11 13.05 -10.61
C ASN A 26 14.52 11.59 -10.70
N ILE A 27 15.40 11.16 -9.80
CA ILE A 27 15.45 9.76 -9.42
C ILE A 27 13.99 9.37 -9.37
N LEU A 28 13.54 8.51 -10.29
CA LEU A 28 12.20 7.95 -10.26
C LEU A 28 12.14 7.28 -8.89
N GLU A 29 11.70 8.02 -7.87
CA GLU A 29 11.27 7.48 -6.61
C GLU A 29 10.16 6.56 -7.05
N ARG A 30 10.53 5.29 -7.16
CA ARG A 30 9.67 4.25 -7.68
C ARG A 30 8.56 4.17 -6.66
N VAL A 31 7.44 4.86 -6.92
CA VAL A 31 6.28 4.87 -6.03
C VAL A 31 5.97 3.42 -5.73
N THR A 32 6.24 3.00 -4.50
CA THR A 32 6.11 1.62 -4.09
C THR A 32 4.63 1.35 -3.91
N SER A 33 4.13 0.24 -4.47
CA SER A 33 2.77 -0.22 -4.22
C SER A 33 2.63 -0.89 -2.84
N LEU A 34 3.49 -0.50 -1.90
CA LEU A 34 3.59 -1.07 -0.58
C LEU A 34 3.50 0.05 0.45
N GLY A 35 2.53 -0.11 1.36
CA GLY A 35 2.41 0.64 2.59
C GLY A 35 2.47 -0.26 3.81
N ILE A 36 2.32 0.34 4.98
CA ILE A 36 2.21 -0.36 6.25
C ILE A 36 1.21 0.35 7.16
N ASN A 37 0.49 -0.41 7.95
CA ASN A 37 -0.44 0.10 8.93
C ASN A 37 0.33 0.57 10.17
N TYR A 38 0.20 1.85 10.51
CA TYR A 38 0.73 2.44 11.72
C TYR A 38 -0.38 2.43 12.79
N GLY A 39 -0.52 1.26 13.42
CA GLY A 39 -1.39 1.07 14.58
C GLY A 39 -0.87 1.83 15.80
N GLN A 40 -1.81 2.26 16.64
CA GLN A 40 -1.56 3.11 17.82
C GLN A 40 -2.11 2.52 19.13
N VAL A 41 -2.55 1.26 19.12
CA VAL A 41 -3.13 0.61 20.29
C VAL A 41 -2.02 0.05 21.19
N GLY A 42 -1.22 0.96 21.75
CA GLY A 42 -0.16 0.64 22.71
C GLY A 42 0.29 1.86 23.50
N ASN A 43 0.85 1.66 24.70
CA ASN A 43 1.26 2.76 25.59
C ASN A 43 2.77 3.07 25.57
N ASN A 44 3.52 2.37 24.73
CA ASN A 44 4.99 2.37 24.68
C ASN A 44 5.53 2.62 23.26
N LEU A 45 4.69 3.10 22.34
CA LEU A 45 5.04 3.27 20.93
C LEU A 45 5.97 4.49 20.71
N PRO A 46 6.84 4.47 19.68
CA PRO A 46 7.72 5.58 19.36
C PRO A 46 6.98 6.86 18.96
N SER A 47 7.67 8.00 19.06
CA SER A 47 7.16 9.26 18.52
C SER A 47 7.01 9.21 16.99
N PRO A 48 6.09 10.01 16.40
CA PRO A 48 5.89 10.07 14.96
C PRO A 48 7.17 10.35 14.15
N ASP A 49 8.10 11.17 14.64
CA ASP A 49 9.39 11.43 13.97
C ASP A 49 10.26 10.18 13.85
N LYS A 50 10.28 9.34 14.90
CA LYS A 50 10.98 8.05 14.86
C LYS A 50 10.31 7.10 13.87
N VAL A 51 8.97 7.13 13.80
CA VAL A 51 8.20 6.33 12.84
C VAL A 51 8.58 6.66 11.40
N ILE A 52 8.71 7.93 11.04
CA ILE A 52 9.15 8.35 9.70
C ILE A 52 10.50 7.71 9.34
N ASN A 53 11.45 7.67 10.29
CA ASN A 53 12.76 7.05 10.07
C ASN A 53 12.66 5.53 9.89
N LEU A 54 11.78 4.86 10.65
CA LEU A 54 11.54 3.43 10.50
C LEU A 54 10.90 3.09 9.15
N LEU A 55 9.91 3.87 8.70
CA LEU A 55 9.31 3.72 7.37
C LEU A 55 10.36 3.85 6.26
N ARG A 56 11.24 4.85 6.35
CA ARG A 56 12.37 5.03 5.42
C ARG A 56 13.33 3.85 5.45
N SER A 57 13.61 3.28 6.64
CA SER A 57 14.49 2.10 6.76
C SER A 57 13.93 0.87 6.04
N LEU A 58 12.61 0.75 5.96
CA LEU A 58 11.91 -0.28 5.19
C LEU A 58 11.69 0.08 3.72
N ARG A 59 12.11 1.28 3.27
CA ARG A 59 11.81 1.84 1.94
C ARG A 59 10.30 1.95 1.66
N ILE A 60 9.52 2.23 2.69
CA ILE A 60 8.07 2.40 2.60
C ILE A 60 7.74 3.90 2.59
N THR A 61 6.95 4.32 1.62
CA THR A 61 6.51 5.72 1.45
C THR A 61 4.99 5.88 1.55
N LYS A 62 4.29 4.86 2.06
CA LYS A 62 2.83 4.86 2.28
C LYS A 62 2.52 4.31 3.67
N THR A 63 1.62 4.95 4.40
CA THR A 63 1.14 4.45 5.70
C THR A 63 -0.36 4.64 5.84
N ARG A 64 -0.99 3.81 6.66
CA ARG A 64 -2.39 4.00 7.08
C ARG A 64 -2.45 4.16 8.59
N ILE A 65 -3.25 5.09 9.06
CA ILE A 65 -3.61 5.26 10.48
C ILE A 65 -5.12 5.03 10.66
N TYR A 66 -5.51 4.65 11.87
CA TYR A 66 -6.88 4.24 12.19
C TYR A 66 -7.74 5.37 12.77
N ASP A 67 -7.25 6.60 12.71
CA ASP A 67 -7.90 7.81 13.19
C ASP A 67 -7.43 9.03 12.37
N THR A 68 -7.59 10.24 12.95
CA THR A 68 -7.03 11.49 12.44
C THR A 68 -6.09 12.15 13.47
N ASN A 69 -5.15 11.38 14.03
CA ASN A 69 -4.26 11.83 15.09
C ASN A 69 -3.47 13.11 14.68
N PRO A 70 -3.69 14.25 15.36
CA PRO A 70 -3.08 15.52 14.98
C PRO A 70 -1.55 15.52 15.12
N GLN A 71 -1.00 14.77 16.09
CA GLN A 71 0.45 14.70 16.30
C GLN A 71 1.14 13.97 15.14
N ILE A 72 0.53 12.89 14.65
CA ILE A 72 1.03 12.18 13.47
C ILE A 72 0.91 13.06 12.24
N LEU A 73 -0.29 13.60 11.99
CA LEU A 73 -0.54 14.39 10.78
C LEU A 73 0.36 15.63 10.72
N SER A 74 0.65 16.29 11.83
CA SER A 74 1.62 17.38 11.89
C SER A 74 3.07 16.92 11.67
N ALA A 75 3.50 15.83 12.30
CA ALA A 75 4.88 15.35 12.18
C ALA A 75 5.22 14.86 10.76
N PHE A 76 4.23 14.33 10.03
CA PHE A 76 4.42 13.84 8.67
C PHE A 76 4.40 14.94 7.60
N ALA A 77 4.23 16.21 7.99
CA ALA A 77 4.32 17.34 7.08
C ALA A 77 5.66 17.36 6.34
N ASN A 78 5.63 17.48 5.02
CA ASN A 78 6.78 17.49 4.11
C ASN A 78 7.66 16.21 4.18
N SER A 79 7.14 15.10 4.72
CA SER A 79 7.87 13.83 4.81
C SER A 79 7.95 13.05 3.48
N ASN A 80 7.12 13.44 2.50
CA ASN A 80 6.82 12.70 1.25
C ASN A 80 6.15 11.33 1.45
N ILE A 81 5.76 10.97 2.67
CA ILE A 81 5.02 9.75 2.96
C ILE A 81 3.52 10.01 2.75
N GLU A 82 2.87 9.17 1.96
CA GLU A 82 1.42 9.19 1.77
C GLU A 82 0.71 8.59 2.98
N ILE A 83 -0.35 9.25 3.44
CA ILE A 83 -1.15 8.80 4.58
C ILE A 83 -2.57 8.54 4.14
N ILE A 84 -3.06 7.35 4.47
CA ILE A 84 -4.48 7.05 4.54
C ILE A 84 -4.93 7.23 5.99
N VAL A 85 -5.96 8.03 6.20
CA VAL A 85 -6.60 8.20 7.52
C VAL A 85 -7.89 7.40 7.57
N THR A 86 -8.37 7.09 8.78
CA THR A 86 -9.62 6.35 8.97
C THR A 86 -10.56 7.17 9.83
N ILE A 87 -11.84 7.20 9.44
CA ILE A 87 -12.93 7.67 10.27
C ILE A 87 -13.30 6.53 11.20
N GLU A 88 -13.21 6.74 12.50
CA GLU A 88 -13.49 5.75 13.51
C GLU A 88 -14.97 5.35 13.49
N ASN A 89 -15.29 4.06 13.68
CA ASN A 89 -16.64 3.50 13.54
C ASN A 89 -17.70 4.29 14.33
N GLN A 90 -17.39 4.70 15.56
CA GLN A 90 -18.28 5.45 16.44
C GLN A 90 -18.62 6.88 15.94
N VAL A 91 -17.89 7.40 14.96
CA VAL A 91 -18.11 8.74 14.38
C VAL A 91 -19.12 8.70 13.22
N LEU A 92 -19.32 7.54 12.58
CA LEU A 92 -20.18 7.38 11.41
C LEU A 92 -21.62 7.91 11.58
N PRO A 93 -22.32 7.69 12.72
CA PRO A 93 -23.68 8.21 12.91
C PRO A 93 -23.76 9.74 12.76
N LEU A 94 -22.72 10.46 13.20
CA LEU A 94 -22.65 11.92 13.11
C LEU A 94 -22.52 12.39 11.66
N LEU A 95 -21.82 11.62 10.82
CA LEU A 95 -21.47 12.02 9.45
C LEU A 95 -22.59 11.77 8.43
N GLN A 96 -23.74 11.25 8.87
CA GLN A 96 -24.96 11.26 8.07
C GLN A 96 -25.49 12.69 7.84
N ASP A 97 -25.13 13.64 8.69
CA ASP A 97 -25.41 15.07 8.50
C ASP A 97 -24.32 15.71 7.61
N PRO A 98 -24.67 16.28 6.43
CA PRO A 98 -23.73 16.97 5.57
C PRO A 98 -22.96 18.12 6.24
N GLN A 99 -23.57 18.84 7.18
CA GLN A 99 -22.91 19.94 7.91
C GLN A 99 -21.83 19.40 8.85
N GLN A 100 -22.09 18.26 9.49
CA GLN A 100 -21.11 17.59 10.33
C GLN A 100 -19.97 17.00 9.50
N ALA A 101 -20.28 16.43 8.34
CA ALA A 101 -19.25 15.90 7.43
C ALA A 101 -18.29 17.00 6.94
N ILE A 102 -18.80 18.16 6.52
CA ILE A 102 -17.92 19.27 6.11
C ILE A 102 -17.15 19.87 7.29
N GLN A 103 -17.73 19.93 8.49
CA GLN A 103 -17.03 20.34 9.70
C GLN A 103 -15.91 19.36 10.06
N TRP A 104 -16.17 18.05 9.92
CA TRP A 104 -15.18 17.00 10.13
C TRP A 104 -14.01 17.16 9.16
N VAL A 105 -14.24 17.34 7.85
CA VAL A 105 -13.15 17.53 6.88
C VAL A 105 -12.37 18.83 7.17
N ASN A 106 -13.05 19.94 7.49
CA ASN A 106 -12.38 21.21 7.82
C ASN A 106 -11.52 21.15 9.08
N SER A 107 -11.89 20.33 10.06
CA SER A 107 -11.17 20.23 11.33
C SER A 107 -10.11 19.14 11.36
N ARG A 108 -10.34 18.03 10.65
CA ARG A 108 -9.50 16.83 10.71
C ARG A 108 -8.55 16.64 9.53
N ILE A 109 -8.87 17.22 8.36
CA ILE A 109 -8.10 17.02 7.13
C ILE A 109 -7.47 18.32 6.66
N ARG A 110 -8.29 19.35 6.47
CA ARG A 110 -7.88 20.64 5.88
C ARG A 110 -6.66 21.29 6.55
N PRO A 111 -6.46 21.25 7.89
CA PRO A 111 -5.31 21.89 8.52
C PRO A 111 -3.95 21.30 8.14
N TYR A 112 -3.92 20.07 7.64
CA TYR A 112 -2.68 19.34 7.37
C TYR A 112 -2.30 19.33 5.88
N VAL A 113 -3.25 19.55 4.98
CA VAL A 113 -2.99 19.55 3.53
C VAL A 113 -2.61 20.96 3.03
N PRO A 114 -1.68 21.09 2.07
CA PRO A 114 -0.99 20.01 1.34
C PRO A 114 0.33 19.54 1.99
N ALA A 115 0.73 20.11 3.14
CA ALA A 115 2.02 19.79 3.76
C ALA A 115 2.13 18.29 4.07
N THR A 116 1.06 17.69 4.58
CA THR A 116 0.93 16.24 4.78
C THR A 116 0.16 15.64 3.61
N ARG A 117 0.75 14.61 2.97
CA ARG A 117 0.16 13.94 1.80
C ARG A 117 -0.93 12.96 2.21
N ILE A 118 -2.08 13.48 2.64
CA ILE A 118 -3.28 12.67 2.85
C ILE A 118 -3.82 12.27 1.47
N THR A 119 -3.89 10.98 1.17
CA THR A 119 -4.31 10.45 -0.14
C THR A 119 -5.60 9.64 -0.08
N GLY A 120 -6.05 9.25 1.11
CA GLY A 120 -7.28 8.50 1.28
C GLY A 120 -7.92 8.70 2.64
N ILE A 121 -9.25 8.57 2.66
CA ILE A 121 -10.08 8.49 3.86
C ILE A 121 -10.84 7.17 3.81
N MET A 122 -10.57 6.29 4.79
CA MET A 122 -11.34 5.07 5.03
C MET A 122 -12.51 5.41 5.95
N VAL A 123 -13.74 5.23 5.48
CA VAL A 123 -14.93 5.42 6.30
C VAL A 123 -15.22 4.15 7.06
N GLY A 124 -14.84 4.13 8.34
CA GLY A 124 -14.89 2.95 9.17
C GLY A 124 -13.81 1.92 8.85
N ASN A 125 -13.82 0.84 9.62
CA ASN A 125 -13.02 -0.36 9.39
C ASN A 125 -13.85 -1.61 9.70
N GLU A 126 -13.92 -2.55 8.76
CA GLU A 126 -14.57 -3.85 8.92
C GLU A 126 -16.04 -3.79 9.40
N LEU A 127 -16.80 -2.80 8.92
CA LEU A 127 -18.18 -2.54 9.34
C LEU A 127 -19.15 -3.73 9.18
N PHE A 128 -18.87 -4.64 8.25
CA PHE A 128 -19.70 -5.84 8.01
C PHE A 128 -19.50 -6.95 9.03
N THR A 129 -18.44 -6.86 9.83
CA THR A 129 -18.08 -7.82 10.88
C THR A 129 -17.96 -7.17 12.25
N ASP A 130 -18.36 -5.91 12.37
CA ASP A 130 -18.46 -5.21 13.65
C ASP A 130 -19.61 -5.78 14.49
N ASP A 131 -19.44 -5.74 15.82
CA ASP A 131 -20.48 -6.19 16.77
C ASP A 131 -21.73 -5.30 16.67
N ASP A 132 -21.57 -4.02 16.30
CA ASP A 132 -22.67 -3.10 16.05
C ASP A 132 -23.08 -3.11 14.57
N SER A 133 -24.00 -4.02 14.23
CA SER A 133 -24.58 -4.13 12.89
C SER A 133 -25.26 -2.85 12.37
N SER A 134 -25.61 -1.89 13.24
CA SER A 134 -26.23 -0.62 12.82
C SER A 134 -25.27 0.25 12.00
N LEU A 135 -23.96 0.07 12.18
CA LEU A 135 -22.92 0.82 11.48
C LEU A 135 -22.99 0.67 9.95
N ILE A 136 -23.47 -0.47 9.45
CA ILE A 136 -23.67 -0.70 8.02
C ILE A 136 -24.64 0.34 7.44
N GLY A 137 -25.68 0.73 8.19
CA GLY A 137 -26.65 1.74 7.79
C GLY A 137 -26.06 3.16 7.72
N TYR A 138 -24.97 3.41 8.43
CA TYR A 138 -24.28 4.71 8.45
C TYR A 138 -23.21 4.85 7.38
N MET A 139 -22.68 3.73 6.86
CA MET A 139 -21.56 3.70 5.93
C MET A 139 -21.80 4.55 4.67
N MET A 140 -22.84 4.24 3.89
CA MET A 140 -23.07 4.92 2.61
C MET A 140 -23.36 6.43 2.77
N PRO A 141 -24.24 6.87 3.68
CA PRO A 141 -24.45 8.30 3.94
C PRO A 141 -23.16 9.04 4.34
N ALA A 142 -22.35 8.45 5.22
CA ALA A 142 -21.08 9.04 5.65
C ALA A 142 -20.08 9.16 4.48
N MET A 143 -19.92 8.11 3.67
CA MET A 143 -19.05 8.14 2.48
C MET A 143 -19.45 9.22 1.49
N ILE A 144 -20.75 9.30 1.18
CA ILE A 144 -21.30 10.29 0.26
C ILE A 144 -21.07 11.72 0.78
N ASN A 145 -21.35 11.96 2.07
CA ASN A 145 -21.21 13.29 2.66
C ASN A 145 -19.75 13.73 2.78
N ILE A 146 -18.83 12.81 3.15
CA ILE A 146 -17.39 13.09 3.19
C ILE A 146 -16.87 13.41 1.80
N HIS A 147 -17.25 12.62 0.78
CA HIS A 147 -16.85 12.92 -0.60
C HIS A 147 -17.38 14.27 -1.09
N LYS A 148 -18.65 14.60 -0.82
CA LYS A 148 -19.22 15.92 -1.14
C LYS A 148 -18.46 17.06 -0.46
N ALA A 149 -18.08 16.89 0.81
CA ALA A 149 -17.28 17.87 1.53
C ALA A 149 -15.88 18.05 0.89
N LEU A 150 -15.23 16.96 0.46
CA LEU A 150 -13.97 17.02 -0.28
C LEU A 150 -14.14 17.76 -1.62
N VAL A 151 -15.19 17.47 -2.38
CA VAL A 151 -15.50 18.17 -3.66
C VAL A 151 -15.69 19.67 -3.42
N GLN A 152 -16.47 20.05 -2.41
CA GLN A 152 -16.71 21.45 -2.07
C GLN A 152 -15.43 22.20 -1.69
N LEU A 153 -14.46 21.50 -1.10
CA LEU A 153 -13.16 22.05 -0.71
C LEU A 153 -12.08 21.88 -1.80
N GLY A 154 -12.40 21.27 -2.94
CA GLY A 154 -11.45 21.01 -4.03
C GLY A 154 -10.37 19.97 -3.71
N LEU A 155 -10.64 19.07 -2.75
CA LEU A 155 -9.72 18.03 -2.27
C LEU A 155 -9.98 16.65 -2.87
N ASP A 156 -11.13 16.45 -3.52
CA ASP A 156 -11.57 15.18 -4.12
C ASP A 156 -10.60 14.61 -5.16
N ARG A 157 -9.83 15.49 -5.81
CA ARG A 157 -8.82 15.10 -6.81
C ARG A 157 -7.58 14.44 -6.21
N TYR A 158 -7.37 14.61 -4.91
CA TYR A 158 -6.17 14.15 -4.20
C TYR A 158 -6.49 13.10 -3.13
N ILE A 159 -7.73 13.12 -2.61
CA ILE A 159 -8.16 12.28 -1.49
C ILE A 159 -9.29 11.36 -1.94
N GLN A 160 -9.00 10.07 -2.05
CA GLN A 160 -9.99 9.04 -2.36
C GLN A 160 -10.80 8.68 -1.10
N VAL A 161 -12.06 8.26 -1.27
CA VAL A 161 -12.93 7.83 -0.18
C VAL A 161 -13.32 6.37 -0.43
N SER A 162 -13.15 5.51 0.56
CA SER A 162 -13.55 4.10 0.48
C SER A 162 -13.89 3.56 1.88
N SER A 163 -14.27 2.30 1.98
CA SER A 163 -14.48 1.61 3.26
C SER A 163 -13.88 0.20 3.18
N PRO A 164 -12.84 -0.11 3.99
CA PRO A 164 -12.19 -1.40 3.95
C PRO A 164 -13.07 -2.48 4.58
N SER A 165 -13.16 -3.62 3.91
CA SER A 165 -13.97 -4.76 4.34
C SER A 165 -13.10 -5.99 4.61
N SER A 166 -13.46 -6.78 5.61
CA SER A 166 -12.91 -8.13 5.78
C SER A 166 -13.39 -9.03 4.64
N LEU A 167 -12.68 -10.14 4.39
CA LEU A 167 -13.11 -11.13 3.39
C LEU A 167 -14.39 -11.89 3.77
N ALA A 168 -14.92 -11.70 5.00
CA ALA A 168 -16.16 -12.32 5.45
C ALA A 168 -17.42 -11.82 4.70
N VAL A 169 -17.28 -10.77 3.89
CA VAL A 169 -18.33 -10.32 2.95
C VAL A 169 -18.54 -11.27 1.77
N LEU A 170 -17.59 -12.18 1.51
CA LEU A 170 -17.71 -13.18 0.45
C LEU A 170 -18.51 -14.40 0.91
N GLY A 171 -19.36 -14.92 0.01
CA GLY A 171 -19.99 -16.23 0.15
C GLY A 171 -19.09 -17.30 -0.44
N GLU A 172 -18.94 -17.28 -1.77
CA GLU A 172 -18.00 -18.16 -2.48
C GLU A 172 -16.68 -17.42 -2.71
N SER A 173 -15.56 -18.13 -2.54
CA SER A 173 -14.22 -17.60 -2.82
C SER A 173 -13.26 -18.64 -3.45
N TYR A 174 -13.69 -19.91 -3.57
CA TYR A 174 -12.91 -20.97 -4.19
C TYR A 174 -13.72 -21.72 -5.26
N PRO A 175 -13.20 -21.85 -6.49
CA PRO A 175 -12.01 -21.17 -7.01
C PRO A 175 -12.23 -19.64 -7.08
N PRO A 176 -11.20 -18.78 -7.23
CA PRO A 176 -11.37 -17.33 -7.24
C PRO A 176 -12.42 -16.80 -8.22
N SER A 177 -12.54 -17.39 -9.41
CA SER A 177 -13.59 -17.05 -10.39
C SER A 177 -15.02 -17.31 -9.91
N ALA A 178 -15.20 -18.18 -8.92
CA ALA A 178 -16.48 -18.41 -8.26
C ALA A 178 -16.81 -17.32 -7.23
N GLY A 179 -15.90 -16.38 -6.95
CA GLY A 179 -16.08 -15.22 -6.07
C GLY A 179 -17.48 -14.61 -6.13
N SER A 180 -18.16 -14.49 -4.99
CA SER A 180 -19.46 -13.82 -4.87
C SER A 180 -19.59 -13.16 -3.49
N PHE A 181 -20.29 -12.03 -3.41
CA PHE A 181 -20.68 -11.48 -2.12
C PHE A 181 -21.82 -12.29 -1.51
N LYS A 182 -21.89 -12.35 -0.18
CA LYS A 182 -23.00 -13.01 0.49
C LYS A 182 -24.32 -12.29 0.20
N PRO A 183 -25.45 -13.01 0.05
CA PRO A 183 -26.75 -12.40 -0.24
C PRO A 183 -27.14 -11.27 0.72
N GLU A 184 -26.84 -11.42 2.01
CA GLU A 184 -27.19 -10.46 3.07
C GLU A 184 -26.47 -9.10 2.95
N VAL A 185 -25.28 -9.06 2.32
CA VAL A 185 -24.53 -7.80 2.11
C VAL A 185 -24.57 -7.32 0.66
N SER A 186 -25.12 -8.10 -0.27
CA SER A 186 -25.04 -7.84 -1.71
C SER A 186 -25.64 -6.50 -2.12
N SER A 187 -26.75 -6.06 -1.50
CA SER A 187 -27.38 -4.77 -1.79
C SER A 187 -26.48 -3.58 -1.40
N VAL A 188 -25.88 -3.66 -0.20
CA VAL A 188 -24.95 -2.62 0.27
C VAL A 188 -23.64 -2.65 -0.52
N MET A 189 -23.15 -3.84 -0.91
CA MET A 189 -22.00 -3.96 -1.80
C MET A 189 -22.25 -3.34 -3.16
N GLN A 190 -23.43 -3.50 -3.74
CA GLN A 190 -23.77 -2.86 -5.00
C GLN A 190 -23.71 -1.32 -4.88
N GLN A 191 -24.28 -0.75 -3.81
CA GLN A 191 -24.21 0.69 -3.55
C GLN A 191 -22.77 1.19 -3.34
N LEU A 192 -21.95 0.41 -2.61
CA LEU A 192 -20.54 0.71 -2.41
C LEU A 192 -19.80 0.71 -3.75
N LEU A 193 -19.96 -0.34 -4.56
CA LEU A 193 -19.31 -0.45 -5.87
C LEU A 193 -19.73 0.67 -6.84
N GLU A 194 -21.01 1.04 -6.84
CA GLU A 194 -21.51 2.18 -7.61
C GLU A 194 -20.82 3.48 -7.22
N PHE A 195 -20.72 3.75 -5.91
CA PHE A 195 -20.02 4.92 -5.39
C PHE A 195 -18.53 4.90 -5.75
N LEU A 196 -17.86 3.75 -5.60
CA LEU A 196 -16.44 3.60 -5.91
C LEU A 196 -16.16 3.82 -7.40
N GLU A 197 -17.01 3.29 -8.29
CA GLU A 197 -16.88 3.51 -9.74
C GLU A 197 -17.08 4.98 -10.11
N ALA A 198 -18.14 5.61 -9.57
CA ALA A 198 -18.45 7.02 -9.82
C ALA A 198 -17.35 7.97 -9.33
N THR A 199 -16.70 7.65 -8.22
CA THR A 199 -15.63 8.46 -7.61
C THR A 199 -14.22 8.04 -8.03
N LYS A 200 -14.09 6.98 -8.84
CA LYS A 200 -12.80 6.37 -9.22
C LYS A 200 -11.96 5.98 -8.00
N SER A 201 -12.63 5.51 -6.96
CA SER A 201 -12.00 5.03 -5.73
C SER A 201 -11.85 3.50 -5.78
N PRO A 202 -10.77 2.95 -5.21
CA PRO A 202 -10.58 1.51 -5.11
C PRO A 202 -11.46 0.88 -4.02
N PHE A 203 -11.76 -0.41 -4.19
CA PHE A 203 -12.31 -1.29 -3.15
C PHE A 203 -11.16 -1.81 -2.30
N TRP A 204 -11.20 -1.57 -0.98
CA TRP A 204 -10.16 -2.04 -0.07
C TRP A 204 -10.61 -3.28 0.70
N ILE A 205 -9.72 -4.27 0.81
CA ILE A 205 -9.95 -5.47 1.59
C ILE A 205 -8.86 -5.71 2.63
N ASN A 206 -9.26 -6.29 3.75
CA ASN A 206 -8.36 -6.88 4.73
C ASN A 206 -8.21 -8.37 4.38
N ALA A 207 -7.05 -8.74 3.83
CA ALA A 207 -6.81 -10.04 3.21
C ALA A 207 -5.74 -10.81 4.00
N TYR A 208 -6.16 -11.73 4.86
CA TYR A 208 -5.27 -12.49 5.74
C TYR A 208 -5.29 -13.98 5.42
N PRO A 209 -4.32 -14.49 4.62
CA PRO A 209 -4.10 -15.92 4.46
C PRO A 209 -3.86 -16.67 5.78
N TYR A 210 -3.33 -15.97 6.80
CA TYR A 210 -3.10 -16.50 8.13
C TYR A 210 -4.36 -17.13 8.73
N PHE A 211 -5.51 -16.45 8.69
CA PHE A 211 -6.73 -16.97 9.32
C PHE A 211 -7.22 -18.25 8.65
N ALA A 212 -7.19 -18.30 7.32
CA ALA A 212 -7.54 -19.52 6.60
C ALA A 212 -6.62 -20.68 6.99
N TYR A 213 -5.30 -20.46 7.05
CA TYR A 213 -4.36 -21.49 7.48
C TYR A 213 -4.54 -21.90 8.94
N LYS A 214 -4.75 -20.94 9.85
CA LYS A 214 -5.00 -21.19 11.27
C LYS A 214 -6.18 -22.15 11.45
N ASP A 215 -7.25 -21.94 10.69
CA ASP A 215 -8.48 -22.71 10.83
C ASP A 215 -8.37 -24.10 10.17
N ASN A 216 -7.65 -24.23 9.05
CA ASN A 216 -7.52 -25.51 8.32
C ASN A 216 -6.06 -25.85 7.92
N PRO A 217 -5.13 -26.02 8.88
CA PRO A 217 -3.70 -26.18 8.59
C PRO A 217 -3.33 -27.52 7.96
N GLN A 218 -4.23 -28.51 8.01
CA GLN A 218 -4.04 -29.82 7.39
C GLN A 218 -4.40 -29.82 5.89
N GLU A 219 -5.30 -28.94 5.47
CA GLU A 219 -5.78 -28.87 4.09
C GLU A 219 -5.10 -27.73 3.30
N ILE A 220 -4.76 -26.63 3.98
CA ILE A 220 -4.14 -25.47 3.36
C ILE A 220 -2.62 -25.58 3.50
N PRO A 221 -1.86 -25.74 2.40
CA PRO A 221 -0.41 -25.84 2.48
C PRO A 221 0.21 -24.54 2.99
N ILE A 222 1.10 -24.64 4.00
CA ILE A 222 1.76 -23.47 4.57
C ILE A 222 2.54 -22.66 3.50
N ASP A 223 3.16 -23.35 2.54
CA ASP A 223 3.92 -22.68 1.48
C ASP A 223 3.04 -21.82 0.55
N TYR A 224 1.77 -22.20 0.37
CA TYR A 224 0.80 -21.45 -0.44
C TYR A 224 0.37 -20.14 0.26
N VAL A 225 0.29 -20.14 1.59
CA VAL A 225 -0.10 -18.95 2.37
C VAL A 225 1.10 -18.07 2.74
N LEU A 226 2.32 -18.60 2.67
CA LEU A 226 3.57 -17.85 2.94
C LEU A 226 4.27 -17.32 1.68
N PHE A 227 3.66 -17.43 0.50
CA PHE A 227 4.28 -17.07 -0.80
C PHE A 227 5.58 -17.84 -1.09
N ASN A 228 5.79 -19.01 -0.48
CA ASN A 228 6.92 -19.86 -0.80
C ASN A 228 6.68 -20.56 -2.14
N ARG A 229 7.73 -21.15 -2.73
CA ARG A 229 7.56 -21.98 -3.93
C ARG A 229 6.67 -23.18 -3.60
N ASN A 230 5.57 -23.31 -4.31
CA ASN A 230 4.61 -24.41 -4.16
C ASN A 230 3.97 -24.74 -5.52
N ILE A 231 3.10 -25.74 -5.56
CA ILE A 231 2.40 -26.16 -6.78
C ILE A 231 1.26 -25.21 -7.18
N GLY A 232 0.85 -24.31 -6.29
CA GLY A 232 -0.25 -23.38 -6.46
C GLY A 232 -1.60 -24.06 -6.67
N MET A 233 -2.57 -23.27 -7.10
CA MET A 233 -3.84 -23.73 -7.63
C MET A 233 -4.06 -23.11 -9.00
N THR A 234 -4.71 -23.85 -9.90
CA THR A 234 -5.14 -23.30 -11.19
C THR A 234 -6.65 -23.22 -11.17
N ASP A 235 -7.16 -22.00 -11.31
CA ASP A 235 -8.60 -21.76 -11.39
C ASP A 235 -9.16 -22.50 -12.63
N PRO A 236 -10.14 -23.41 -12.46
CA PRO A 236 -10.61 -24.28 -13.54
C PRO A 236 -11.37 -23.52 -14.62
N ASN A 237 -11.98 -22.37 -14.29
CA ASN A 237 -12.83 -21.63 -15.20
C ASN A 237 -12.02 -20.62 -16.03
N THR A 238 -11.04 -19.97 -15.41
CA THR A 238 -10.25 -18.89 -16.01
C THR A 238 -8.85 -19.32 -16.45
N ARG A 239 -8.39 -20.50 -15.99
CA ARG A 239 -7.03 -21.02 -16.19
C ARG A 239 -5.94 -20.14 -15.57
N LEU A 240 -6.32 -19.18 -14.72
CA LEU A 240 -5.39 -18.36 -13.97
C LEU A 240 -4.71 -19.22 -12.91
N HIS A 241 -3.38 -19.16 -12.88
CA HIS A 241 -2.58 -19.84 -11.89
C HIS A 241 -2.28 -18.90 -10.71
N TYR A 242 -2.63 -19.34 -9.50
CA TYR A 242 -2.37 -18.67 -8.24
C TYR A 242 -1.35 -19.48 -7.48
N ASP A 243 -0.16 -18.92 -7.29
CA ASP A 243 0.90 -19.51 -6.48
C ASP A 243 0.84 -19.09 -5.02
N ASN A 244 -0.13 -18.24 -4.65
CA ASN A 244 -0.34 -17.82 -3.27
C ASN A 244 -1.81 -17.46 -3.01
N MET A 245 -2.21 -17.60 -1.75
CA MET A 245 -3.61 -17.36 -1.33
C MET A 245 -4.02 -15.88 -1.37
N MET A 246 -3.13 -14.94 -1.04
CA MET A 246 -3.51 -13.53 -0.94
C MET A 246 -3.98 -12.99 -2.30
N TYR A 247 -3.27 -13.33 -3.38
CA TYR A 247 -3.69 -12.94 -4.74
C TYR A 247 -4.97 -13.64 -5.16
N ALA A 248 -5.19 -14.89 -4.73
CA ALA A 248 -6.44 -15.59 -4.95
C ALA A 248 -7.62 -14.91 -4.23
N GLN A 249 -7.41 -14.42 -3.01
CA GLN A 249 -8.41 -13.67 -2.24
C GLN A 249 -8.74 -12.32 -2.89
N VAL A 250 -7.73 -11.57 -3.35
CA VAL A 250 -7.93 -10.30 -4.08
C VAL A 250 -8.75 -10.54 -5.35
N ASP A 251 -8.38 -11.53 -6.15
CA ASP A 251 -9.09 -11.82 -7.39
C ASP A 251 -10.49 -12.38 -7.14
N ALA A 252 -10.73 -13.13 -6.05
CA ALA A 252 -12.08 -13.57 -5.67
C ALA A 252 -13.02 -12.37 -5.44
N VAL A 253 -12.54 -11.30 -4.79
CA VAL A 253 -13.30 -10.06 -4.60
C VAL A 253 -13.51 -9.34 -5.93
N ALA A 254 -12.49 -9.29 -6.80
CA ALA A 254 -12.62 -8.70 -8.13
C ALA A 254 -13.67 -9.45 -8.98
N PHE A 255 -13.71 -10.78 -8.92
CA PHE A 255 -14.72 -11.59 -9.59
C PHE A 255 -16.11 -11.39 -8.98
N ALA A 256 -16.22 -11.26 -7.65
CA ALA A 256 -17.48 -10.93 -6.98
C ALA A 256 -18.04 -9.58 -7.45
N ALA A 257 -17.20 -8.53 -7.52
CA ALA A 257 -17.56 -7.23 -8.06
C ALA A 257 -17.97 -7.30 -9.54
N ALA A 258 -17.23 -8.07 -10.35
CA ALA A 258 -17.53 -8.29 -11.75
C ALA A 258 -18.90 -8.95 -11.99
N LYS A 259 -19.32 -9.87 -11.10
CA LYS A 259 -20.66 -10.49 -11.15
C LYS A 259 -21.80 -9.51 -10.87
N LEU A 260 -21.53 -8.48 -10.08
CA LEU A 260 -22.46 -7.36 -9.86
C LEU A 260 -22.39 -6.28 -10.97
N GLY A 261 -21.57 -6.49 -12.01
CA GLY A 261 -21.43 -5.59 -13.16
C GLY A 261 -20.19 -4.68 -13.12
N TYR A 262 -19.46 -4.65 -12.01
CA TYR A 262 -18.37 -3.70 -11.77
C TYR A 262 -16.99 -4.30 -12.10
N ARG A 263 -16.77 -4.62 -13.37
CA ARG A 263 -15.57 -5.35 -13.84
C ARG A 263 -14.25 -4.58 -13.68
N ASN A 264 -14.31 -3.26 -13.66
CA ASN A 264 -13.14 -2.39 -13.69
C ASN A 264 -12.72 -1.87 -12.30
N ILE A 265 -13.51 -2.13 -11.25
CA ILE A 265 -13.18 -1.68 -9.89
C ILE A 265 -11.83 -2.21 -9.48
N GLU A 266 -10.93 -1.32 -9.08
CA GLU A 266 -9.62 -1.68 -8.54
C GLU A 266 -9.78 -2.24 -7.13
N VAL A 267 -9.26 -3.45 -6.89
CA VAL A 267 -9.20 -4.04 -5.55
C VAL A 267 -7.79 -3.85 -5.01
N ARG A 268 -7.68 -3.31 -3.79
CA ARG A 268 -6.43 -3.09 -3.06
C ARG A 268 -6.49 -3.74 -1.69
N VAL A 269 -5.33 -3.96 -1.07
CA VAL A 269 -5.23 -4.61 0.24
C VAL A 269 -4.91 -3.58 1.31
N ALA A 270 -5.89 -3.30 2.18
CA ALA A 270 -5.75 -2.34 3.27
C ALA A 270 -5.01 -2.93 4.46
N GLU A 271 -5.11 -4.24 4.64
CA GLU A 271 -4.41 -4.96 5.70
C GLU A 271 -4.07 -6.38 5.26
N THR A 272 -2.86 -6.79 5.57
CA THR A 272 -2.43 -8.17 5.48
C THR A 272 -1.18 -8.40 6.30
N GLY A 273 -1.05 -9.52 6.97
CA GLY A 273 0.09 -9.78 7.84
C GLY A 273 0.07 -11.16 8.43
N TRP A 274 1.06 -11.43 9.29
CA TRP A 274 1.20 -12.71 9.95
C TRP A 274 1.77 -12.53 11.36
N PRO A 275 1.11 -13.04 12.41
CA PRO A 275 1.54 -12.81 13.78
C PRO A 275 2.80 -13.62 14.11
N SER A 276 3.71 -12.98 14.84
CA SER A 276 4.98 -13.58 15.26
C SER A 276 4.86 -14.43 16.52
N LYS A 277 3.74 -14.35 17.23
CA LYS A 277 3.44 -15.11 18.44
C LYS A 277 1.93 -15.22 18.57
N GLY A 278 1.42 -16.35 19.02
CA GLY A 278 0.00 -16.55 19.31
C GLY A 278 -0.22 -17.49 20.49
N ASP A 279 -1.48 -17.69 20.85
CA ASP A 279 -1.91 -18.69 21.84
C ASP A 279 -1.77 -20.13 21.28
N VAL A 280 -1.99 -21.15 22.11
CA VAL A 280 -1.80 -22.56 21.73
C VAL A 280 -2.64 -22.98 20.51
N GLY A 281 -3.82 -22.39 20.33
CA GLY A 281 -4.71 -22.65 19.19
C GLY A 281 -4.43 -21.80 17.94
N GLU A 282 -3.46 -20.89 17.99
CA GLU A 282 -3.14 -19.95 16.91
C GLU A 282 -2.07 -20.54 15.98
N ILE A 283 -2.44 -21.66 15.35
CA ILE A 283 -1.55 -22.47 14.53
C ILE A 283 -0.93 -21.62 13.42
N GLY A 284 0.39 -21.72 13.28
CA GLY A 284 1.17 -20.98 12.30
C GLY A 284 1.74 -19.65 12.82
N ALA A 285 1.26 -19.11 13.95
CA ALA A 285 1.84 -17.91 14.55
C ALA A 285 3.25 -18.18 15.08
N SER A 286 4.27 -17.64 14.43
CA SER A 286 5.67 -17.80 14.83
C SER A 286 6.55 -16.73 14.20
N PRO A 287 7.72 -16.41 14.81
CA PRO A 287 8.64 -15.42 14.23
C PRO A 287 9.13 -15.82 12.84
N MET A 288 9.31 -17.13 12.59
CA MET A 288 9.77 -17.66 11.30
C MET A 288 8.72 -17.46 10.20
N ASN A 289 7.47 -17.79 10.48
CA ASN A 289 6.39 -17.63 9.49
C ASN A 289 6.08 -16.15 9.25
N ALA A 290 6.09 -15.32 10.31
CA ALA A 290 5.92 -13.87 10.18
C ALA A 290 7.01 -13.24 9.33
N ALA A 291 8.28 -13.59 9.57
CA ALA A 291 9.40 -13.13 8.76
C ALA A 291 9.27 -13.58 7.30
N THR A 292 8.87 -14.83 7.07
CA THR A 292 8.72 -15.39 5.71
C THR A 292 7.60 -14.69 4.95
N TYR A 293 6.41 -14.59 5.55
CA TYR A 293 5.25 -13.94 4.95
C TYR A 293 5.55 -12.49 4.55
N ASN A 294 6.00 -11.68 5.51
CA ASN A 294 6.24 -10.26 5.29
C ASN A 294 7.42 -10.03 4.34
N ARG A 295 8.52 -10.80 4.45
CA ARG A 295 9.64 -10.68 3.50
C ARG A 295 9.21 -11.00 2.07
N ASN A 296 8.52 -12.12 1.87
CA ASN A 296 8.13 -12.56 0.53
C ASN A 296 7.14 -11.55 -0.08
N LEU A 297 6.14 -11.10 0.69
CA LEU A 297 5.21 -10.07 0.25
C LEU A 297 5.95 -8.78 -0.14
N MET A 298 6.84 -8.27 0.73
CA MET A 298 7.64 -7.08 0.45
C MET A 298 8.44 -7.23 -0.85
N MET A 299 9.09 -8.38 -1.07
CA MET A 299 9.86 -8.63 -2.29
C MET A 299 8.98 -8.61 -3.56
N ARG A 300 7.78 -9.19 -3.50
CA ARG A 300 6.83 -9.16 -4.63
C ARG A 300 6.32 -7.76 -4.91
N GLN A 301 5.98 -6.99 -3.88
CA GLN A 301 5.50 -5.61 -4.05
C GLN A 301 6.62 -4.66 -4.48
N PHE A 302 7.84 -4.88 -4.01
CA PHE A 302 9.02 -4.20 -4.57
C PHE A 302 9.31 -4.61 -6.00
N ALA A 303 8.89 -5.78 -6.49
CA ALA A 303 8.95 -6.11 -7.91
C ALA A 303 7.84 -5.40 -8.72
N GLY A 304 6.80 -4.88 -8.05
CA GLY A 304 5.62 -4.27 -8.68
C GLY A 304 4.64 -5.33 -9.19
N GLU A 305 4.57 -6.47 -8.52
CA GLU A 305 3.75 -7.60 -8.93
C GLU A 305 2.25 -7.34 -8.69
N GLY A 306 1.44 -7.71 -9.68
CA GLY A 306 -0.02 -7.75 -9.59
C GLY A 306 -0.56 -9.16 -9.36
N THR A 307 -1.89 -9.28 -9.29
CA THR A 307 -2.56 -10.57 -9.21
C THR A 307 -2.61 -11.29 -10.57
N PRO A 308 -2.89 -12.60 -10.62
CA PRO A 308 -3.08 -13.32 -11.88
C PRO A 308 -4.16 -12.74 -12.80
N ALA A 309 -5.26 -12.18 -12.28
CA ALA A 309 -6.28 -11.52 -13.10
C ALA A 309 -5.86 -10.10 -13.55
N ARG A 310 -4.88 -9.47 -12.88
CA ARG A 310 -4.40 -8.11 -13.17
C ARG A 310 -2.88 -8.02 -13.26
N ARG A 311 -2.24 -8.91 -14.03
CA ARG A 311 -0.76 -9.04 -14.12
C ARG A 311 -0.02 -7.78 -14.55
N ASN A 312 -0.68 -6.91 -15.31
CA ASN A 312 -0.08 -5.68 -15.83
C ASN A 312 -0.31 -4.45 -14.93
N ALA A 313 -1.00 -4.61 -13.82
CA ALA A 313 -1.23 -3.57 -12.83
C ALA A 313 -0.52 -3.93 -11.52
N ARG A 314 0.03 -2.94 -10.83
CA ARG A 314 0.60 -3.15 -9.50
C ARG A 314 -0.53 -3.31 -8.50
N LEU A 315 -0.38 -4.22 -7.55
CA LEU A 315 -1.30 -4.32 -6.42
C LEU A 315 -0.82 -3.40 -5.29
N ASP A 316 -1.66 -2.46 -4.87
CA ASP A 316 -1.39 -1.67 -3.67
C ASP A 316 -1.72 -2.50 -2.41
N VAL A 317 -0.73 -2.68 -1.54
CA VAL A 317 -0.83 -3.52 -0.33
C VAL A 317 -0.30 -2.79 0.90
N TYR A 318 -1.03 -2.87 2.01
CA TYR A 318 -0.60 -2.34 3.30
C TYR A 318 -0.38 -3.48 4.29
N ILE A 319 0.87 -3.64 4.73
CA ILE A 319 1.22 -4.67 5.73
C ILE A 319 0.61 -4.29 7.08
N PHE A 320 0.05 -5.26 7.79
CA PHE A 320 -0.40 -5.14 9.17
C PHE A 320 0.59 -5.89 10.08
N ALA A 321 1.36 -5.23 10.95
CA ALA A 321 1.45 -3.79 11.16
C ALA A 321 2.89 -3.34 11.45
N LEU A 322 3.10 -2.02 11.62
CA LEU A 322 4.41 -1.46 11.89
C LEU A 322 4.96 -1.90 13.26
N PHE A 323 4.11 -1.91 14.29
CA PHE A 323 4.50 -2.25 15.66
C PHE A 323 3.69 -3.39 16.25
N ASN A 324 4.28 -4.08 17.23
CA ASN A 324 3.50 -4.84 18.19
C ASN A 324 2.71 -3.87 19.06
N GLU A 325 1.41 -4.10 19.17
CA GLU A 325 0.45 -3.23 19.84
C GLU A 325 -0.03 -3.90 21.13
N ASP A 326 0.62 -3.60 22.25
CA ASP A 326 0.48 -4.34 23.51
C ASP A 326 -0.89 -4.17 24.19
N MET A 327 -1.64 -3.13 23.84
CA MET A 327 -2.98 -2.87 24.36
C MET A 327 -4.10 -3.44 23.49
N LYS A 328 -3.80 -4.12 22.38
CA LYS A 328 -4.85 -4.74 21.57
C LYS A 328 -5.63 -5.80 22.38
N PRO A 329 -6.97 -5.76 22.36
CA PRO A 329 -7.79 -6.79 22.98
C PRO A 329 -7.68 -8.10 22.19
N GLY A 330 -8.26 -9.17 22.73
CA GLY A 330 -8.27 -10.48 22.06
C GLY A 330 -7.02 -11.32 22.31
N PRO A 331 -6.76 -12.32 21.44
CA PRO A 331 -5.74 -13.33 21.66
C PRO A 331 -4.31 -12.76 21.63
N THR A 332 -3.33 -13.59 21.98
CA THR A 332 -1.92 -13.16 21.96
C THR A 332 -1.48 -12.69 20.57
N SER A 333 -1.97 -13.28 19.48
CA SER A 333 -1.62 -12.86 18.10
C SER A 333 -1.88 -11.40 17.81
N GLU A 334 -3.00 -10.86 18.30
CA GLU A 334 -3.40 -9.46 18.06
C GLU A 334 -2.32 -8.47 18.52
N LYS A 335 -1.55 -8.83 19.56
CA LYS A 335 -0.48 -7.99 20.10
C LYS A 335 0.88 -8.17 19.39
N ASN A 336 0.97 -9.08 18.41
CA ASN A 336 2.23 -9.60 17.87
C ASN A 336 2.34 -9.60 16.33
N TYR A 337 1.59 -8.74 15.64
CA TYR A 337 1.66 -8.55 14.17
C TYR A 337 2.79 -7.62 13.70
N GLY A 338 3.43 -6.89 14.62
CA GLY A 338 4.41 -5.87 14.29
C GLY A 338 5.66 -6.38 13.59
N ILE A 339 6.16 -5.62 12.61
CA ILE A 339 7.54 -5.76 12.12
C ILE A 339 8.54 -5.30 13.19
N PHE A 340 8.21 -4.23 13.92
CA PHE A 340 9.01 -3.70 15.02
C PHE A 340 8.35 -3.96 16.37
N ARG A 341 9.18 -4.09 17.40
CA ARG A 341 8.76 -3.91 18.79
C ARG A 341 8.60 -2.41 19.09
N PRO A 342 7.91 -2.05 20.20
CA PRO A 342 7.72 -0.65 20.57
C PRO A 342 9.03 0.14 20.79
N ASP A 343 10.13 -0.53 21.13
CA ASP A 343 11.45 0.10 21.27
C ASP A 343 12.14 0.43 19.93
N GLY A 344 11.53 0.06 18.79
CA GLY A 344 12.08 0.22 17.44
C GLY A 344 13.00 -0.90 16.98
N SER A 345 13.24 -1.92 17.81
CA SER A 345 13.96 -3.13 17.39
C SER A 345 13.07 -4.02 16.51
N LEU A 346 13.66 -4.81 15.62
CA LEU A 346 12.90 -5.76 14.79
C LEU A 346 12.31 -6.89 15.65
N ALA A 347 11.00 -7.15 15.53
CA ALA A 347 10.35 -8.29 16.17
C ALA A 347 10.93 -9.64 15.67
N TYR A 348 11.27 -9.69 14.38
CA TYR A 348 11.89 -10.80 13.68
C TYR A 348 12.75 -10.28 12.52
N ASN A 349 13.74 -11.06 12.10
CA ASN A 349 14.65 -10.66 11.02
C ASN A 349 14.00 -10.89 9.65
N LEU A 350 13.72 -9.81 8.91
CA LEU A 350 13.18 -9.86 7.55
C LEU A 350 14.19 -10.34 6.50
N GLY A 351 15.47 -10.56 6.86
CA GLY A 351 16.47 -11.09 5.93
C GLY A 351 16.91 -10.10 4.84
N PHE A 352 16.43 -8.86 4.87
CA PHE A 352 17.08 -7.77 4.15
C PHE A 352 18.39 -7.51 4.88
N SER A 353 19.53 -7.62 4.20
CA SER A 353 20.76 -7.05 4.73
C SER A 353 20.46 -5.61 5.04
N THR A 354 20.40 -5.26 6.33
CA THR A 354 20.35 -3.89 6.78
C THR A 354 21.53 -3.22 6.09
N MET A 355 21.28 -2.38 5.08
CA MET A 355 22.27 -1.41 4.63
C MET A 355 22.36 -0.39 5.75
N SER A 356 22.96 -0.82 6.86
CA SER A 356 23.27 0.02 8.00
C SER A 356 24.31 1.01 7.53
N THR A 357 23.92 2.27 7.62
CA THR A 357 24.80 3.41 7.81
C THR A 357 25.89 3.05 8.82
N THR A 358 27.12 3.05 8.31
CA THR A 358 28.42 3.05 9.00
C THR A 358 28.42 3.31 10.51
N THR A 359 28.98 2.35 11.25
CA THR A 359 29.94 2.66 12.31
C THR A 359 31.20 1.86 12.00
N ALA A 360 32.30 2.56 11.76
CA ALA A 360 33.57 1.97 11.37
C ALA A 360 34.14 1.11 12.51
N ASN A 361 34.52 -0.12 12.18
CA ASN A 361 35.68 -0.76 12.77
C ASN A 361 36.41 -1.53 11.67
N SER A 362 37.67 -1.19 11.52
CA SER A 362 38.59 -1.68 10.50
C SER A 362 38.90 -3.16 10.70
N GLU A 363 38.51 -4.00 9.75
CA GLU A 363 39.32 -5.16 9.34
C GLU A 363 39.18 -5.36 7.83
N SER A 364 40.31 -5.29 7.14
CA SER A 364 40.43 -5.35 5.70
C SER A 364 40.27 -6.79 5.19
N VAL A 365 39.20 -7.06 4.44
CA VAL A 365 39.11 -8.23 3.55
C VAL A 365 38.69 -7.76 2.16
N THR A 366 39.65 -7.79 1.24
CA THR A 366 39.48 -7.48 -0.18
C THR A 366 38.63 -8.54 -0.87
N TYR A 367 37.44 -8.16 -1.33
CA TYR A 367 36.69 -8.89 -2.35
C TYR A 367 36.62 -8.02 -3.62
N SER A 368 37.23 -8.52 -4.70
CA SER A 368 37.14 -7.91 -6.03
C SER A 368 35.71 -8.00 -6.55
N SER A 369 35.01 -6.88 -6.66
CA SER A 369 33.67 -6.82 -7.26
C SER A 369 33.73 -6.19 -8.64
N SER A 370 32.99 -6.79 -9.58
CA SER A 370 32.86 -6.37 -10.99
C SER A 370 32.05 -5.07 -11.20
N ALA A 371 31.92 -4.23 -10.16
CA ALA A 371 31.19 -2.96 -10.21
C ALA A 371 31.95 -1.84 -10.95
N THR A 372 33.27 -1.97 -11.11
CA THR A 372 34.11 -1.01 -11.85
C THR A 372 33.86 -1.00 -13.36
N LYS A 373 33.31 -2.09 -13.94
CA LYS A 373 32.98 -2.12 -15.38
C LYS A 373 31.75 -1.28 -15.73
N ALA A 374 30.75 -1.24 -14.85
CA ALA A 374 29.52 -0.46 -15.09
C ALA A 374 29.73 1.04 -14.88
N LYS A 375 30.58 1.43 -13.92
CA LYS A 375 30.92 2.84 -13.69
C LYS A 375 31.79 3.40 -14.83
N ARG A 376 32.78 2.61 -15.29
CA ARG A 376 33.59 2.98 -16.45
C ARG A 376 32.76 3.06 -17.73
N SER A 377 31.82 2.13 -17.99
CA SER A 377 31.01 2.21 -19.21
C SER A 377 30.16 3.49 -19.25
N LEU A 378 29.60 3.92 -18.12
CA LEU A 378 28.83 5.16 -18.02
C LEU A 378 29.69 6.43 -18.22
N GLU A 379 30.92 6.43 -17.70
CA GLU A 379 31.91 7.49 -17.95
C GLU A 379 32.33 7.54 -19.43
N TYR A 380 32.50 6.39 -20.10
CA TYR A 380 32.78 6.35 -21.54
C TYR A 380 31.62 6.88 -22.39
N TRP A 381 30.37 6.54 -22.04
CA TRP A 381 29.19 7.05 -22.75
C TRP A 381 28.99 8.54 -22.56
N THR A 382 29.23 9.07 -21.35
CA THR A 382 29.14 10.51 -21.09
C THR A 382 30.22 11.30 -21.83
N ILE A 383 31.45 10.79 -21.89
CA ILE A 383 32.54 11.41 -22.67
C ILE A 383 32.24 11.33 -24.18
N LEU A 384 31.72 10.21 -24.69
CA LEU A 384 31.30 10.07 -26.09
C LEU A 384 30.18 11.04 -26.46
N ILE A 385 29.18 11.19 -25.60
CA ILE A 385 28.08 12.13 -25.81
C ILE A 385 28.59 13.58 -25.80
N LEU A 386 29.46 13.94 -24.86
CA LEU A 386 30.06 15.28 -24.80
C LEU A 386 30.95 15.57 -26.03
N ALA A 387 31.73 14.59 -26.50
CA ALA A 387 32.53 14.73 -27.70
C ALA A 387 31.66 14.86 -28.97
N MET A 388 30.56 14.10 -29.08
CA MET A 388 29.61 14.24 -30.18
C MET A 388 28.91 15.60 -30.17
N VAL A 389 28.52 16.09 -28.99
CA VAL A 389 27.95 17.44 -28.83
C VAL A 389 28.96 18.51 -29.23
N GLN A 390 30.24 18.37 -28.87
CA GLN A 390 31.29 19.30 -29.24
C GLN A 390 31.57 19.32 -30.75
N VAL A 391 31.56 18.15 -31.41
CA VAL A 391 31.71 18.04 -32.88
C VAL A 391 30.52 18.65 -33.61
N VAL A 392 29.30 18.47 -33.09
CA VAL A 392 28.08 19.09 -33.65
C VAL A 392 28.11 20.62 -33.46
N MET A 393 28.57 21.11 -32.30
CA MET A 393 28.72 22.54 -32.03
C MET A 393 29.80 23.19 -32.91
N LEU A 394 30.93 22.52 -33.15
CA LEU A 394 32.01 23.00 -34.03
C LEU A 394 31.60 23.05 -35.52
N ARG A 395 30.63 22.22 -35.94
CA ARG A 395 30.06 22.28 -37.30
C ARG A 395 28.89 23.27 -37.44
N LEU A 396 28.41 23.83 -36.32
CA LEU A 396 27.29 24.77 -36.25
C LEU A 396 27.73 26.23 -35.95
N LEU A 397 29.01 26.48 -35.70
CA LEU A 397 29.61 27.82 -35.85
C LEU A 397 29.85 28.04 -37.35
#